data_AF-A0A7G6WSY6-F1
#
_entry.id   AF-A0A7G6WSY6-F1
#
_cell.length_a   1.000
_cell.length_b   1.000
_cell.length_c   1.000
_cell.angle_alpha   90.00
_cell.angle_beta   90.00
_cell.angle_gamma   90.00
#
_symmetry.space_group_name_H-M   'P 1'
#
loop_
_entity.id
_entity.type
_entity.pdbx_description
1 polymer ?
#
loop_
_entity_poly.entity_id
_entity_poly.type
_entity_poly.pdbx_seq_one_letter_code
_entity_poly.pdbx_strand_id
1 'polypeptide(L)'
;MPESVDQELLDRAYVRLAEYHNEDLPEGIPAATPEAFAGYQVTPYEEWLIFNAPDGFTNQTFLVSDQMVYETPGWESYEDALAEARALKAAGATRRPEEPDDDEDDDDEDEDED
;
A
#
# COMPACT_ATOMS: atom_id res chain seq x y z
N MET A 1 0.73 -27.08 -10.43
CA MET A 1 0.79 -26.90 -8.96
C MET A 1 0.83 -25.39 -8.75
N PRO A 2 0.09 -24.79 -7.80
CA PRO A 2 0.28 -23.37 -7.56
C PRO A 2 1.75 -23.18 -7.19
N GLU A 3 2.42 -22.26 -7.89
CA GLU A 3 3.81 -21.91 -7.63
C GLU A 3 3.88 -21.49 -6.16
N SER A 4 4.53 -22.31 -5.34
CA SER A 4 4.75 -21.96 -3.94
C SER A 4 5.53 -20.66 -3.94
N VAL A 5 4.98 -19.62 -3.30
CA VAL A 5 5.69 -18.36 -3.09
C VAL A 5 7.06 -18.68 -2.51
N ASP A 6 8.11 -18.10 -3.07
CA ASP A 6 9.45 -18.23 -2.51
C ASP A 6 9.43 -17.72 -1.06
N GLN A 7 9.79 -18.60 -0.11
CA GLN A 7 9.65 -18.30 1.31
C GLN A 7 10.58 -17.15 1.74
N GLU A 8 11.72 -16.99 1.06
CA GLU A 8 12.70 -15.94 1.32
C GLU A 8 12.20 -14.58 0.82
N LEU A 9 11.50 -14.56 -0.32
CA LEU A 9 10.79 -13.40 -0.83
C LEU A 9 9.63 -13.00 0.10
N LEU A 10 8.87 -14.00 0.57
CA LEU A 10 7.73 -13.78 1.46
C LEU A 10 8.17 -13.17 2.80
N ASP A 11 9.23 -13.71 3.41
CA ASP A 11 9.78 -13.19 4.67
C ASP A 11 10.25 -11.73 4.53
N ARG A 12 10.97 -11.44 3.45
CA ARG A 12 11.38 -10.06 3.11
C ARG A 12 10.20 -9.12 2.91
N ALA A 13 9.15 -9.58 2.23
CA ALA A 13 7.95 -8.78 2.03
C ALA A 13 7.20 -8.49 3.33
N TYR A 14 7.13 -9.45 4.27
CA TYR A 14 6.57 -9.20 5.60
C TYR A 14 7.38 -8.16 6.39
N VAL A 15 8.70 -8.23 6.33
CA VAL A 15 9.57 -7.20 6.94
C VAL A 15 9.31 -5.84 6.32
N ARG A 16 9.29 -5.74 4.99
CA ARG A 16 9.07 -4.48 4.29
C ARG A 16 7.69 -3.88 4.59
N LEU A 17 6.65 -4.71 4.67
CA LEU A 17 5.31 -4.27 5.04
C LEU A 17 5.26 -3.76 6.49
N ALA A 18 5.93 -4.44 7.42
CA ALA A 18 6.05 -3.97 8.79
C ALA A 18 6.82 -2.64 8.88
N GLU A 19 7.90 -2.48 8.13
CA GLU A 19 8.62 -1.20 8.03
C GLU A 19 7.70 -0.08 7.56
N TYR A 20 6.96 -0.29 6.46
CA TYR A 20 6.01 0.69 5.92
C TYR A 20 5.00 1.16 6.98
N HIS A 21 4.37 0.24 7.72
CA HIS A 21 3.43 0.60 8.79
C HIS A 21 4.09 1.29 9.99
N ASN A 22 5.39 1.10 10.18
CA ASN A 22 6.14 1.69 11.28
C ASN A 22 6.76 3.05 10.92
N GLU A 23 6.90 3.40 9.63
CA GLU A 23 7.55 4.64 9.17
C GLU A 23 6.88 5.89 9.75
N ASP A 24 5.54 5.92 9.81
CA ASP A 24 4.75 7.05 10.32
C ASP A 24 4.00 6.70 11.62
N LEU A 25 4.49 5.70 12.36
CA LEU A 25 3.82 5.23 13.57
C LEU A 25 3.89 6.29 14.69
N PRO A 26 2.75 6.76 15.22
CA PRO A 26 2.75 7.76 16.29
C PRO A 26 3.32 7.19 17.59
N GLU A 27 3.94 8.07 18.39
CA GLU A 27 4.52 7.68 19.68
C GLU A 27 3.47 7.04 20.60
N GLY A 28 3.85 5.91 21.21
CA GLY A 28 3.02 5.17 22.15
C GLY A 28 2.17 4.06 21.53
N ILE A 29 2.14 3.93 20.20
CA ILE A 29 1.54 2.77 19.52
C ILE A 29 2.59 1.65 19.39
N PRO A 30 2.21 0.38 19.66
CA PRO A 30 3.12 -0.74 19.46
C PRO A 30 3.45 -0.90 17.97
N ALA A 31 4.74 -1.06 17.67
CA ALA A 31 5.22 -1.31 16.32
C ALA A 31 4.62 -2.60 15.73
N ALA A 32 4.27 -2.54 14.45
CA ALA A 32 3.89 -3.70 13.68
C ALA A 32 5.10 -4.63 13.52
N THR A 33 4.88 -5.93 13.64
CA THR A 33 5.90 -6.96 13.38
C THR A 33 5.52 -7.75 12.13
N PRO A 34 6.48 -8.40 11.46
CA PRO A 34 6.21 -9.29 10.32
C PRO A 34 5.12 -10.32 10.63
N GLU A 35 5.11 -10.84 11.86
CA GLU A 35 4.14 -11.84 12.35
C GLU A 35 2.70 -11.32 12.38
N ALA A 36 2.49 -10.00 12.50
CA ALA A 36 1.16 -9.39 12.48
C ALA A 36 0.45 -9.57 11.13
N PHE A 37 1.23 -9.76 10.06
CA PHE A 37 0.73 -9.92 8.69
C PHE A 37 0.64 -11.38 8.26
N ALA A 38 1.07 -12.35 9.08
CA ALA A 38 1.05 -13.77 8.75
C ALA A 38 -0.36 -14.31 8.43
N GLY A 39 -1.41 -13.63 8.90
CA GLY A 39 -2.81 -13.96 8.60
C GLY A 39 -3.32 -13.45 7.26
N TYR A 40 -2.53 -12.70 6.49
CA TYR A 40 -2.95 -12.10 5.23
C TYR A 40 -2.93 -13.14 4.11
N GLN A 41 -3.88 -13.04 3.19
CA GLN A 41 -3.85 -13.87 1.99
C GLN A 41 -2.83 -13.28 1.02
N VAL A 42 -1.77 -14.05 0.74
CA VAL A 42 -0.69 -13.63 -0.16
C VAL A 42 -0.83 -14.31 -1.51
N THR A 43 -0.85 -13.52 -2.58
CA THR A 43 -0.87 -14.01 -3.96
C THR A 43 0.38 -13.53 -4.69
N PRO A 44 1.22 -14.42 -5.23
CA PRO A 44 2.35 -14.00 -6.06
C PRO A 44 1.86 -13.48 -7.40
N TYR A 45 2.44 -12.38 -7.85
CA TYR A 45 2.17 -11.81 -9.16
C TYR A 45 3.46 -11.20 -9.75
N GLU A 46 4.08 -11.93 -10.67
CA GLU A 46 5.37 -11.57 -11.27
C GLU A 46 6.46 -11.31 -10.21
N GLU A 47 6.94 -10.07 -10.06
CA GLU A 47 7.94 -9.64 -9.07
C GLU A 47 7.31 -9.08 -7.77
N TRP A 48 5.98 -9.07 -7.69
CA TRP A 48 5.20 -8.50 -6.60
C TRP A 48 4.51 -9.59 -5.78
N LEU A 49 4.29 -9.32 -4.50
CA LEU A 49 3.43 -10.09 -3.62
C LEU A 49 2.22 -9.22 -3.25
N ILE A 50 1.03 -9.74 -3.54
CA ILE A 50 -0.23 -9.07 -3.24
C ILE A 50 -0.73 -9.59 -1.90
N PHE A 51 -0.75 -8.72 -0.89
CA PHE A 51 -1.24 -8.98 0.46
C PHE A 51 -2.67 -8.48 0.59
N ASN A 52 -3.58 -9.37 0.96
CA ASN A 52 -4.98 -9.02 1.21
C ASN A 52 -5.29 -9.25 2.68
N ALA A 53 -5.76 -8.20 3.35
CA ALA A 53 -6.16 -8.30 4.75
C ALA A 53 -7.35 -9.28 4.91
N PRO A 54 -7.34 -10.15 5.94
CA PRO A 54 -8.39 -11.17 6.11
C PRO A 54 -9.72 -10.60 6.60
N ASP A 55 -9.68 -9.46 7.31
CA ASP A 55 -10.84 -8.74 7.78
C ASP A 55 -11.19 -7.65 6.76
N GLY A 56 -12.25 -7.86 5.97
CA GLY A 56 -12.73 -6.94 4.93
C GLY A 56 -13.23 -5.58 5.44
N PHE A 57 -12.81 -5.16 6.64
CA PHE A 57 -13.16 -3.88 7.24
C PHE A 57 -12.45 -2.70 6.57
N THR A 58 -11.27 -2.91 5.96
CA THR A 58 -10.58 -1.86 5.20
C THR A 58 -10.46 -2.16 3.70
N ASN A 59 -10.77 -3.37 3.21
CA ASN A 59 -10.48 -3.82 1.83
C ASN A 59 -9.09 -3.35 1.35
N GLN A 60 -8.14 -3.25 2.27
CA GLN A 60 -6.80 -2.78 1.97
C GLN A 60 -6.03 -3.94 1.39
N THR A 61 -5.54 -3.69 0.18
CA THR A 61 -4.62 -4.57 -0.49
C THR A 61 -3.28 -3.86 -0.56
N PHE A 62 -2.20 -4.61 -0.34
CA PHE A 62 -0.84 -4.09 -0.45
C PHE A 62 -0.10 -4.84 -1.55
N LEU A 63 0.45 -4.11 -2.51
CA LEU A 63 1.40 -4.66 -3.47
C LEU A 63 2.81 -4.42 -2.92
N VAL A 64 3.50 -5.50 -2.57
CA VAL A 64 4.81 -5.45 -1.94
C VAL A 64 5.86 -6.02 -2.88
N SER A 65 6.91 -5.25 -3.12
CA SER A 65 8.16 -5.70 -3.73
C SER A 65 9.32 -5.43 -2.78
N ASP A 66 10.51 -5.94 -3.12
CA ASP A 66 11.75 -5.69 -2.37
C ASP A 66 12.04 -4.19 -2.14
N GLN A 67 11.60 -3.32 -3.07
CA GLN A 67 11.92 -1.89 -3.06
C GLN A 67 10.75 -0.99 -2.68
N MET A 68 9.51 -1.48 -2.74
CA MET A 68 8.32 -0.63 -2.65
C MET A 68 7.14 -1.36 -2.01
N VAL A 69 6.39 -0.64 -1.18
CA VAL A 69 5.04 -1.03 -0.72
C VAL A 69 4.05 -0.04 -1.33
N TYR A 70 3.06 -0.56 -2.05
CA TYR A 70 1.98 0.24 -2.61
C TYR A 70 0.66 -0.18 -1.95
N GLU A 71 0.02 0.75 -1.26
CA GLU A 71 -1.32 0.57 -0.72
C GLU A 71 -2.34 0.92 -1.81
N THR A 72 -3.12 -0.08 -2.23
CA THR A 72 -4.24 0.16 -3.15
C THR A 72 -5.48 0.49 -2.35
N PRO A 73 -6.18 1.58 -2.69
CA PRO A 73 -7.50 1.82 -2.17
C PRO A 73 -8.44 0.84 -2.91
N GLY A 74 -9.08 -0.08 -2.17
CA GLY A 74 -9.74 -1.29 -2.68
C GLY A 74 -10.89 -1.15 -3.69
N TRP A 75 -11.03 0.00 -4.35
CA TRP A 75 -11.95 0.30 -5.45
C TRP A 75 -11.31 0.24 -6.84
N GLU A 76 -9.98 0.18 -6.95
CA GLU A 76 -9.27 0.09 -8.23
C GLU A 76 -9.08 -1.36 -8.71
N SER A 77 -9.04 -1.57 -10.04
CA SER A 77 -8.74 -2.89 -10.60
C SER A 77 -7.28 -3.25 -10.29
N TYR A 78 -7.01 -4.48 -9.84
CA TYR A 78 -5.65 -4.94 -9.49
C TYR A 78 -4.60 -4.67 -10.59
N GLU A 79 -4.99 -4.78 -11.87
CA GLU A 79 -4.12 -4.52 -13.01
C GLU A 79 -3.69 -3.05 -13.10
N ASP A 80 -4.58 -2.12 -12.76
CA ASP A 80 -4.33 -0.68 -12.78
C ASP A 80 -3.44 -0.27 -11.61
N ALA A 81 -3.78 -0.72 -10.39
CA ALA A 81 -2.96 -0.53 -9.20
C ALA A 81 -1.53 -1.09 -9.38
N LEU A 82 -1.38 -2.22 -10.06
CA LEU A 82 -0.08 -2.78 -10.39
C LEU A 82 0.67 -1.94 -11.42
N ALA A 83 -0.01 -1.44 -12.46
CA ALA A 83 0.59 -0.58 -13.46
C ALA A 83 1.11 0.72 -12.83
N GLU A 84 0.34 1.34 -11.93
CA GLU A 84 0.76 2.51 -11.16
C GLU A 84 1.94 2.18 -10.23
N ALA A 85 1.84 1.11 -9.44
CA ALA A 85 2.93 0.68 -8.55
C ALA A 85 4.24 0.44 -9.32
N ARG A 86 4.16 -0.12 -10.53
CA ARG A 86 5.32 -0.30 -11.42
C ARG A 86 5.89 1.03 -11.91
N ALA A 87 5.03 1.96 -12.32
CA ALA A 87 5.46 3.28 -12.78
C ALA A 87 6.16 4.06 -11.66
N LEU A 88 5.60 4.03 -10.45
CA LEU A 88 6.17 4.65 -9.25
C LEU A 88 7.51 4.01 -8.86
N LYS A 89 7.59 2.68 -8.83
CA LYS A 89 8.85 1.97 -8.60
C LYS A 89 9.91 2.32 -9.64
N ALA A 90 9.53 2.39 -10.92
CA ALA A 90 10.44 2.78 -12.00
C ALA A 90 10.93 4.24 -11.88
N ALA A 91 10.11 5.11 -11.29
CA ALA A 91 10.48 6.48 -10.92
C ALA A 91 11.36 6.56 -9.65
N GLY A 92 11.57 5.44 -8.95
CA GLY A 92 12.37 5.36 -7.73
C GLY A 92 11.59 5.61 -6.44
N ALA A 93 10.25 5.57 -6.49
CA ALA A 93 9.42 5.68 -5.30
C ALA A 93 9.46 4.39 -4.47
N THR A 94 9.36 4.55 -3.14
CA THR A 94 9.33 3.44 -2.16
C THR A 94 7.95 3.25 -1.54
N ARG A 95 7.03 4.20 -1.72
CA ARG A 95 5.61 4.16 -1.32
C ARG A 95 4.71 4.94 -2.29
N ARG A 96 3.40 4.70 -2.25
CA ARG A 96 2.42 5.57 -2.94
C ARG A 96 2.52 6.98 -2.33
N PRO A 97 2.61 8.05 -3.14
CA PRO A 97 2.51 9.40 -2.61
C PRO A 97 1.15 9.58 -1.93
N GLU A 98 1.12 10.31 -0.82
CA GLU A 98 -0.14 10.77 -0.24
C GLU A 98 -0.83 11.62 -1.32
N GLU A 99 -2.07 11.28 -1.67
CA GLU A 99 -2.87 12.14 -2.54
C GLU A 99 -2.84 13.53 -1.90
N PRO A 100 -2.56 14.61 -2.65
CA PRO A 100 -2.68 15.93 -2.10
C PRO A 100 -4.10 16.04 -1.53
N ASP A 101 -4.22 16.39 -0.24
CA ASP A 101 -5.51 16.83 0.31
C ASP A 101 -5.99 17.94 -0.64
N ASP A 102 -7.01 17.63 -1.41
CA ASP A 102 -7.68 18.56 -2.30
C ASP A 102 -8.54 19.46 -1.38
N ASP A 103 -7.86 20.26 -0.53
CA ASP A 103 -8.42 21.44 0.12
C ASP A 103 -8.67 22.51 -0.97
N GLU A 104 -9.52 22.20 -1.96
CA GLU A 104 -10.25 23.20 -2.73
C GLU A 104 -11.48 23.64 -1.90
N ASP A 105 -11.21 24.24 -0.73
CA ASP A 105 -12.16 25.07 0.02
C ASP A 105 -11.62 26.50 -0.03
N ASP A 106 -11.59 27.08 -1.23
CA ASP A 106 -11.62 28.54 -1.39
C ASP A 106 -13.03 28.89 -1.86
N ASP A 107 -13.92 28.91 -0.87
CA ASP A 107 -15.21 29.54 -0.89
C ASP A 107 -15.00 31.05 -1.18
N ASP A 108 -14.87 31.42 -2.46
CA ASP A 108 -15.01 32.81 -2.90
C ASP A 108 -16.51 33.16 -2.88
N GLU A 109 -17.04 33.28 -1.66
CA GLU A 109 -18.28 33.99 -1.36
C GLU A 109 -18.07 35.49 -1.62
N ASP A 110 -19.04 36.08 -2.31
CA ASP A 110 -19.31 37.52 -2.46
C ASP A 110 -18.38 38.35 -3.38
N GLU A 111 -18.77 38.45 -4.65
CA GLU A 111 -18.72 39.74 -5.34
C GLU A 111 -20.18 40.20 -5.65
N ASP A 112 -20.82 40.74 -4.61
CA ASP A 112 -21.81 41.80 -4.76
C ASP A 112 -21.16 42.94 -5.57
N GLU A 113 -21.51 43.13 -6.84
CA GLU A 113 -21.38 44.45 -7.46
C GLU A 113 -22.47 44.75 -8.53
N ASP A 114 -23.40 45.60 -8.10
CA ASP A 114 -24.25 46.61 -8.79
C ASP A 114 -25.40 46.21 -9.75
#